data_AF-A0A1F6CVI5-F1
#
_entry.id   AF-A0A1F6CVI5-F1
#
_cell.length_a   1.000
_cell.length_b   1.000
_cell.length_c   1.000
_cell.angle_alpha   90.00
_cell.angle_beta   90.00
_cell.angle_gamma   90.00
#
_symmetry.space_group_name_H-M   'P 1'
#
loop_
_entity.id
_entity.type
_entity.pdbx_description
1 polymer ?
#
loop_
_entity_poly.entity_id
_entity_poly.type
_entity_poly.pdbx_seq_one_letter_code
_entity_poly.pdbx_strand_id
1 'polypeptide(L)'
;MSINAEVQKSGNESTLSTIRKFSRRVQGTGLVRTVRGGRYYVRSASKIVKKKRALKMIKRRADYKQLIKEGKVIETVRGPGGRPSHNRDGAQPSRPAESTPIAR
;
A
#
# COMPACT_ATOMS: atom_id res chain seq x y z
N MET A 1 23.22 11.16 -16.83
CA MET A 1 22.44 10.03 -16.28
C MET A 1 22.00 10.43 -14.88
N SER A 2 20.71 10.42 -14.55
CA SER A 2 20.21 10.84 -13.23
C SER A 2 20.00 9.64 -12.31
N ILE A 3 20.61 9.66 -11.13
CA ILE A 3 20.44 8.61 -10.12
C ILE A 3 19.15 8.89 -9.34
N ASN A 4 18.16 8.00 -9.46
CA ASN A 4 16.84 8.22 -8.86
C ASN A 4 16.78 7.85 -7.37
N ALA A 5 17.57 6.84 -6.96
CA ALA A 5 17.68 6.41 -5.57
C ALA A 5 19.09 5.86 -5.33
N GLU A 6 19.75 6.41 -4.31
CA GLU A 6 21.07 5.99 -3.86
C GLU A 6 21.10 6.04 -2.34
N VAL A 7 21.84 5.10 -1.73
CA VAL A 7 22.10 5.07 -0.30
C VAL A 7 23.55 4.67 -0.09
N GLN A 8 24.30 5.53 0.58
CA GLN A 8 25.65 5.23 1.04
C GLN A 8 25.60 4.67 2.47
N LYS A 9 26.49 3.72 2.78
CA LYS A 9 26.64 3.17 4.12
C LYS A 9 27.35 4.19 5.01
N SER A 10 26.83 4.44 6.21
CA SER A 10 27.47 5.32 7.19
C SER A 10 27.90 4.52 8.41
N GLY A 11 29.15 4.70 8.86
CA GLY A 11 29.70 4.09 10.08
C GLY A 11 29.49 2.57 10.21
N ASN A 12 29.05 2.14 11.39
CA ASN A 12 28.87 0.73 11.75
C ASN A 12 27.46 0.18 11.44
N GLU A 13 26.81 0.68 10.38
CA GLU A 13 25.51 0.14 9.95
C GLU A 13 25.61 -1.33 9.51
N SER A 14 24.61 -2.13 9.86
CA SER A 14 24.47 -3.50 9.33
C SER A 14 23.98 -3.46 7.88
N THR A 15 24.40 -4.43 7.07
CA THR A 15 23.98 -4.55 5.66
C THR A 15 22.46 -4.56 5.50
N LEU A 16 21.76 -5.24 6.41
CA LEU A 16 20.29 -5.28 6.44
C LEU A 16 19.66 -3.90 6.70
N SER A 17 20.28 -3.06 7.53
CA SER A 17 19.79 -1.70 7.77
C SER A 17 19.94 -0.83 6.51
N THR A 18 21.05 -0.95 5.79
CA THR A 18 21.30 -0.24 4.53
C THR A 18 20.30 -0.66 3.44
N ILE A 19 20.01 -1.96 3.30
CA ILE A 19 18.99 -2.49 2.36
C ILE A 19 17.59 -1.93 2.70
N ARG A 20 17.22 -1.85 3.98
CA ARG A 20 15.94 -1.27 4.40
C ARG A 20 15.85 0.22 4.07
N LYS A 21 16.92 0.99 4.28
CA LYS A 21 16.99 2.42 3.90
C LYS A 21 16.83 2.59 2.39
N PHE A 22 17.56 1.79 1.60
CA PHE A 22 17.43 1.80 0.14
C PHE A 22 15.99 1.48 -0.29
N SER A 23 15.39 0.44 0.29
CA SER A 23 14.01 0.05 -0.01
C SER A 23 13.01 1.18 0.28
N ARG A 24 13.14 1.87 1.42
CA ARG A 24 12.32 3.04 1.77
C ARG A 24 12.54 4.19 0.80
N ARG A 25 13.79 4.47 0.41
CA ARG A 25 14.14 5.54 -0.54
C ARG A 25 13.54 5.26 -1.91
N VAL A 26 13.66 4.03 -2.41
CA VAL A 26 13.04 3.58 -3.67
C VAL A 26 11.52 3.69 -3.62
N GLN A 27 10.89 3.28 -2.52
CA GLN A 27 9.43 3.44 -2.36
C GLN A 27 9.01 4.90 -2.36
N GLY A 28 9.76 5.78 -1.69
CA GLY A 28 9.50 7.22 -1.66
C GLY A 28 9.62 7.91 -3.02
N THR A 29 10.48 7.43 -3.93
CA THR A 29 10.58 7.97 -5.29
C THR A 29 9.35 7.73 -6.16
N GLY A 30 8.52 6.74 -5.81
CA GLY A 30 7.37 6.35 -6.62
C GLY A 30 7.71 5.76 -7.99
N LEU A 31 8.99 5.46 -8.30
CA LEU A 31 9.44 4.92 -9.60
C LEU A 31 8.63 3.70 -10.04
N VAL A 32 8.44 2.74 -9.13
CA VAL A 32 7.70 1.51 -9.42
C VAL A 32 6.26 1.82 -9.84
N ARG A 33 5.62 2.82 -9.20
CA ARG A 33 4.26 3.25 -9.56
C ARG A 33 4.24 3.90 -10.95
N THR A 34 5.22 4.75 -11.25
CA THR A 34 5.32 5.45 -12.53
C THR A 34 5.57 4.48 -13.68
N VAL A 35 6.56 3.61 -13.56
CA VAL A 35 6.90 2.61 -14.59
C VAL A 35 5.74 1.64 -14.82
N ARG A 36 5.06 1.18 -13.76
CA ARG A 36 3.86 0.34 -13.90
C ARG A 36 2.71 1.09 -14.58
N GLY A 37 2.52 2.37 -14.26
CA GLY A 37 1.47 3.20 -14.86
C GLY A 37 1.69 3.51 -16.35
N GLY A 38 2.95 3.63 -16.78
CA GLY A 38 3.32 3.87 -18.17
C GLY A 38 3.59 2.62 -19.01
N ARG A 39 3.45 1.41 -18.46
CA ARG A 39 3.78 0.15 -19.15
C ARG A 39 2.94 -0.09 -20.41
N TYR A 40 1.66 0.30 -20.36
CA TYR A 40 0.71 0.08 -21.45
C TYR A 40 0.06 1.40 -21.84
N TYR A 41 -0.32 1.51 -23.12
CA TYR A 41 -1.07 2.65 -23.61
C TYR A 41 -2.45 2.73 -22.94
N VAL A 42 -2.83 3.94 -22.53
CA VAL A 42 -4.15 4.23 -21.97
C VAL A 42 -4.72 5.43 -22.70
N ARG A 43 -5.95 5.30 -23.21
CA ARG A 43 -6.67 6.42 -23.86
C ARG A 43 -6.90 7.57 -22.88
N SER A 44 -6.81 8.80 -23.38
CA SER A 44 -7.18 9.99 -22.61
C SER A 44 -8.66 9.96 -22.19
N ALA A 45 -8.90 10.08 -20.88
CA ALA A 45 -10.27 10.10 -20.35
C ALA A 45 -10.97 11.43 -20.65
N SER A 46 -12.27 11.37 -20.97
CA SER A 46 -13.11 12.55 -21.19
C SER A 46 -13.30 13.37 -19.91
N LYS A 47 -13.71 14.64 -20.05
CA LYS A 47 -13.95 15.56 -18.92
C LYS A 47 -14.99 14.98 -17.94
N ILE A 48 -16.06 14.38 -18.44
CA ILE A 48 -17.15 13.81 -17.62
C ILE A 48 -16.65 12.62 -16.79
N VAL A 49 -15.86 11.71 -17.38
CA VAL A 49 -15.31 10.55 -16.66
C VAL A 49 -14.39 11.01 -15.52
N LYS A 50 -13.57 12.03 -15.75
CA LYS A 50 -12.72 12.64 -14.72
C LYS A 50 -13.56 13.22 -13.58
N LYS A 51 -14.62 13.97 -13.89
CA LYS A 51 -15.56 14.54 -12.90
C LYS A 51 -16.25 13.45 -12.07
N LYS A 52 -16.77 12.41 -12.72
CA LYS A 52 -17.41 11.26 -12.03
C LYS A 52 -16.45 10.58 -11.04
N ARG A 53 -15.19 10.35 -11.45
CA ARG A 53 -14.16 9.79 -10.57
C ARG A 53 -13.87 10.70 -9.37
N ALA A 54 -13.79 12.01 -9.59
CA ALA A 54 -13.58 12.99 -8.53
C ALA A 54 -14.72 12.99 -7.50
N LEU A 55 -15.98 13.01 -7.95
CA LEU A 55 -17.16 12.94 -7.08
C LEU A 55 -17.16 11.66 -6.22
N LYS A 56 -16.82 10.50 -6.82
CA LYS A 56 -16.69 9.23 -6.08
C LYS A 56 -15.63 9.32 -4.98
N MET A 57 -14.49 9.97 -5.24
CA MET A 57 -13.42 10.15 -4.26
C MET A 57 -13.83 11.10 -3.13
N ILE A 58 -14.55 12.18 -3.44
CA ILE A 58 -15.06 13.13 -2.44
C ILE A 58 -16.06 12.42 -1.52
N LYS A 59 -17.03 11.70 -2.08
CA LYS A 59 -17.99 10.91 -1.30
C LYS A 59 -17.30 9.94 -0.34
N ARG A 60 -16.36 9.12 -0.85
CA ARG A 60 -15.59 8.18 -0.01
C ARG A 60 -14.84 8.85 1.13
N ARG A 61 -14.32 10.06 0.93
CA ARG A 61 -13.64 10.82 1.99
C ARG A 61 -14.63 11.34 3.03
N ALA A 62 -15.82 11.77 2.62
CA ALA A 62 -16.88 12.18 3.54
C ALA A 62 -17.37 10.99 4.38
N ASP A 63 -17.67 9.87 3.73
CA ASP A 63 -18.10 8.64 4.41
C ASP A 63 -17.05 8.18 5.44
N TYR A 64 -15.76 8.18 5.07
CA TYR A 64 -14.66 7.81 5.97
C TYR A 64 -14.57 8.74 7.19
N LYS A 65 -14.72 10.06 7.01
CA LYS A 65 -14.75 11.03 8.12
C LYS A 65 -15.93 10.80 9.05
N GLN A 66 -17.10 10.47 8.49
CA GLN A 66 -18.28 10.13 9.28
C GLN A 66 -18.04 8.86 10.09
N LEU A 67 -17.47 7.81 9.49
CA LEU A 67 -17.15 6.56 10.20
C LEU A 67 -16.12 6.75 11.32
N ILE A 68 -15.16 7.67 11.16
CA ILE A 68 -14.24 8.06 12.23
C ILE A 68 -15.02 8.73 13.36
N LYS A 69 -15.92 9.68 13.04
CA LYS A 69 -16.74 10.37 14.03
C LYS A 69 -17.65 9.41 14.79
N GLU A 70 -18.18 8.39 14.12
CA GLU A 70 -18.99 7.33 14.71
C GLU A 70 -18.16 6.29 15.50
N GLY A 71 -16.82 6.40 15.52
CA GLY A 71 -15.93 5.48 16.22
C GLY A 71 -15.79 4.09 15.58
N LYS A 72 -16.39 3.86 14.40
CA LYS A 72 -16.35 2.58 13.68
C LYS A 72 -15.00 2.30 13.02
N VAL A 73 -14.17 3.32 12.88
CA VAL A 73 -12.85 3.24 12.26
C VAL A 73 -11.84 3.94 13.15
N ILE A 74 -10.76 3.23 13.51
CA ILE A 74 -9.63 3.81 14.22
C ILE A 74 -8.78 4.59 13.21
N GLU A 75 -8.46 5.84 13.53
CA GLU A 75 -7.56 6.64 12.71
C GLU A 75 -6.14 6.04 12.77
N THR A 76 -5.75 5.33 11.72
CA THR A 76 -4.37 4.86 11.61
C THR A 76 -3.48 6.05 11.26
N VAL A 77 -2.74 6.58 12.25
CA VAL A 77 -1.67 7.53 11.98
C VAL A 77 -0.65 6.83 11.09
N ARG A 78 -0.61 7.21 9.81
CA ARG A 78 0.33 6.61 8.85
C ARG A 78 1.74 7.09 9.19
N GLY A 79 2.45 6.28 9.98
CA GLY A 79 3.89 6.47 10.20
C GLY A 79 4.68 6.40 8.87
N PRO A 80 5.94 6.87 8.85
CA PRO A 80 6.79 6.91 7.66
C PRO A 80 7.17 5.48 7.24
N GLY A 81 6.29 4.85 6.47
CA GLY A 81 6.38 3.44 6.06
C GLY A 81 5.07 2.64 6.14
N GLY A 82 3.94 3.33 6.41
CA GLY A 82 2.65 2.75 6.78
C GLY A 82 2.10 1.63 5.90
N ARG A 83 2.34 0.39 6.32
CA ARG A 83 1.31 -0.64 6.25
C ARG A 83 0.30 -0.32 7.35
N PRO A 84 -1.01 -0.20 7.06
CA PRO A 84 -1.99 -0.13 8.13
C PRO A 84 -1.87 -1.42 8.94
N SER A 85 -1.60 -1.31 10.24
CA SER A 85 -1.80 -2.43 11.15
C SER A 85 -3.30 -2.70 11.15
N HIS A 86 -3.74 -3.60 10.28
CA HIS A 86 -5.06 -4.21 10.44
C HIS A 86 -4.88 -5.11 11.64
N ASN A 87 -5.51 -4.74 12.76
CA ASN A 87 -5.61 -5.62 13.91
C ASN A 87 -6.20 -6.95 13.39
N ARG A 88 -5.40 -8.02 13.36
CA ARG A 88 -5.78 -9.33 12.82
C ARG A 88 -6.57 -10.14 13.86
N ASP A 89 -7.34 -9.48 14.70
CA ASP A 89 -8.14 -10.13 15.74
C ASP A 89 -9.52 -10.58 15.21
N GLY A 90 -9.62 -10.79 13.89
CA GLY A 90 -10.68 -11.59 13.31
C GLY A 90 -10.25 -13.05 13.38
N ALA A 91 -10.75 -13.77 14.38
CA ALA A 91 -10.60 -15.21 14.52
C ALA A 91 -10.76 -15.89 13.14
N GLN A 92 -9.68 -16.47 12.63
CA GLN A 92 -9.74 -17.33 11.46
C GLN A 92 -10.62 -18.53 11.85
N PRO A 93 -11.69 -18.88 11.11
CA PRO A 93 -12.35 -20.16 11.33
C PRO A 93 -11.33 -21.26 11.04
N SER A 94 -11.03 -22.07 12.05
CA SER A 94 -10.20 -23.26 11.92
C SER A 94 -10.82 -24.15 10.85
N ARG A 95 -10.16 -24.25 9.69
CA ARG A 95 -10.52 -25.25 8.69
C ARG A 95 -10.26 -26.62 9.31
N PRO A 96 -11.27 -27.52 9.39
CA PRO A 96 -11.02 -28.88 9.82
C PRO A 96 -10.07 -29.54 8.80
N ALA A 97 -9.02 -30.19 9.30
CA ALA A 97 -8.08 -30.93 8.48
C ALA A 97 -8.77 -32.20 7.96
N GLU A 98 -9.27 -32.15 6.72
CA GLU A 98 -9.63 -33.37 6.00
C GLU A 98 -8.34 -34.12 5.67
N SER A 99 -8.05 -35.13 6.49
CA SER A 99 -7.05 -36.15 6.23
C SER A 99 -7.71 -37.23 5.37
N THR A 100 -7.77 -37.02 4.06
CA THR A 100 -8.12 -38.12 3.14
C THR A 100 -6.83 -38.90 2.86
N PRO A 101 -6.69 -40.16 3.30
CA PRO A 101 -5.53 -40.95 2.94
C PRO A 101 -5.63 -41.31 1.46
N ILE A 102 -4.64 -40.89 0.67
CA ILE A 102 -4.40 -41.41 -0.67
C ILE A 102 -4.03 -42.88 -0.52
N ALA A 103 -4.91 -43.77 -0.97
CA ALA A 103 -4.55 -45.17 -1.21
C ALA A 103 -3.57 -45.22 -2.39
N ARG A 104 -2.45 -45.93 -2.19
CA ARG A 104 -1.46 -46.24 -3.23
C ARG A 104 -1.96 -47.39 -4.11
#